data_AF-A0A2T0S6Z6-F1
#
_entry.id   AF-A0A2T0S6Z6-F1
#
_cell.length_a   1.000
_cell.length_b   1.000
_cell.length_c   1.000
_cell.angle_alpha   90.00
_cell.angle_beta   90.00
_cell.angle_gamma   90.00
#
_symmetry.space_group_name_H-M   'P 1'
#
loop_
_entity.id
_entity.type
_entity.pdbx_description
1 polymer ?
#
loop_
_entity_poly.entity_id
_entity_poly.type
_entity_poly.pdbx_seq_one_letter_code
_entity_poly.pdbx_strand_id
1 'polypeptide(L)'
;MVGSIVWVTVGLLAGPVIASTTSRAAHGEPLFAGRWWLPKVGEGAAVSTAVTTTTLALVDCRFDGATVGPVWSWFAVTGILLTQIDLVCHRLPRFVVGAMFAGGLLLAGNDALLRDDPRTLLEALSAAAIVFTSALLFALIVAPRVGAGDVLLVGTTSFYLGLNGWSAVALGLVLSLVLAAAAAALLVLVRRVGPGDPIALGPAIIGGALLVAAFP
;
A
#
# COMPACT_ATOMS: atom_id res chain seq x y z
N MET A 1 -19.18 16.35 -6.16
CA MET A 1 -19.41 16.82 -4.77
C MET A 1 -19.96 15.74 -3.83
N VAL A 2 -20.83 14.82 -4.30
CA VAL A 2 -21.34 13.69 -3.48
C VAL A 2 -20.27 12.60 -3.24
N GLY A 3 -19.37 12.35 -4.19
CA GLY A 3 -18.26 11.37 -4.05
C GLY A 3 -17.32 11.68 -2.89
N SER A 4 -16.89 12.94 -2.76
CA SER A 4 -16.02 13.42 -1.68
C SER A 4 -16.58 13.14 -0.28
N ILE A 5 -17.90 13.26 -0.06
CA ILE A 5 -18.52 13.02 1.26
C ILE A 5 -18.44 11.53 1.63
N VAL A 6 -18.66 10.63 0.66
CA VAL A 6 -18.57 9.18 0.87
C VAL A 6 -17.16 8.79 1.29
N TRP A 7 -16.13 9.24 0.57
CA TRP A 7 -14.75 8.90 0.90
C TRP A 7 -14.24 9.51 2.20
N VAL A 8 -14.74 10.70 2.55
CA VAL A 8 -14.49 11.29 3.87
C VAL A 8 -15.11 10.44 4.98
N THR A 9 -16.33 9.94 4.81
CA THR A 9 -16.94 9.03 5.78
C THR A 9 -16.22 7.68 5.87
N VAL A 10 -15.78 7.13 4.74
CA VAL A 10 -14.97 5.90 4.71
C VAL A 10 -13.64 6.12 5.44
N GLY A 11 -12.96 7.24 5.20
CA GLY A 11 -11.72 7.60 5.90
C GLY A 11 -11.90 7.77 7.42
N LEU A 12 -12.99 8.43 7.83
CA LEU A 12 -13.37 8.61 9.24
C LEU A 12 -13.64 7.27 9.96
N LEU A 13 -14.22 6.30 9.26
CA LEU A 13 -14.50 4.97 9.82
C LEU A 13 -13.27 4.05 9.78
N ALA A 14 -12.49 4.12 8.70
CA ALA A 14 -11.31 3.28 8.50
C ALA A 14 -10.16 3.69 9.42
N GLY A 15 -9.94 4.99 9.64
CA GLY A 15 -8.82 5.52 10.43
C GLY A 15 -8.70 4.93 11.84
N PRO A 16 -9.76 4.92 12.66
CA PRO A 16 -9.77 4.30 13.99
C PRO A 16 -9.55 2.78 13.95
N VAL A 17 -10.11 2.10 12.95
CA VAL A 17 -9.92 0.65 12.77
C VAL A 17 -8.45 0.38 12.46
N ILE A 18 -7.86 1.09 11.51
CA ILE A 18 -6.45 1.00 11.12
C ILE A 18 -5.54 1.23 12.34
N ALA A 19 -5.77 2.30 13.09
CA ALA A 19 -4.96 2.60 14.28
C ALA A 19 -5.06 1.50 15.34
N SER A 20 -6.27 0.96 15.57
CA SER A 20 -6.47 -0.14 16.52
C SER A 20 -5.79 -1.44 16.08
N THR A 21 -5.80 -1.75 14.78
CA THR A 21 -5.10 -2.93 14.24
C THR A 21 -3.59 -2.77 14.31
N THR A 22 -3.06 -1.57 14.05
CA THR A 22 -1.63 -1.25 14.23
C THR A 22 -1.22 -1.42 15.70
N SER A 23 -2.03 -0.91 16.63
CA SER A 23 -1.78 -1.08 18.06
C SER A 23 -1.76 -2.56 18.46
N ARG A 24 -2.69 -3.39 17.97
CA ARG A 24 -2.66 -4.86 18.20
C ARG A 24 -1.40 -5.50 17.64
N ALA A 25 -0.98 -5.12 16.43
CA ALA A 25 0.26 -5.59 15.83
C ALA A 25 1.48 -5.31 16.72
N ALA A 26 1.55 -4.09 17.26
CA ALA A 26 2.62 -3.64 18.15
C ALA A 26 2.72 -4.49 19.43
N HIS A 27 1.59 -4.94 19.96
CA HIS A 27 1.50 -5.77 21.16
C HIS A 27 1.60 -7.28 20.89
N GLY A 28 1.79 -7.69 19.63
CA GLY A 28 1.81 -9.11 19.23
C GLY A 28 0.45 -9.81 19.34
N GLU A 29 -0.63 -9.05 19.43
CA GLU A 29 -1.99 -9.60 19.51
C GLU A 29 -2.48 -10.05 18.11
N PRO A 30 -3.37 -11.05 18.05
CA PRO A 30 -4.00 -11.46 16.80
C PRO A 30 -4.79 -10.30 16.17
N LEU A 31 -4.39 -9.94 14.94
CA LEU A 31 -4.88 -8.76 14.23
C LEU A 31 -6.40 -8.76 14.01
N PHE A 32 -7.00 -9.93 13.77
CA PHE A 32 -8.44 -10.09 13.51
C PHE A 32 -9.18 -10.96 14.54
N ALA A 33 -8.76 -10.92 15.81
CA ALA A 33 -9.48 -11.64 16.86
C ALA A 33 -10.68 -10.85 17.42
N GLY A 34 -11.80 -11.55 17.62
CA GLY A 34 -12.99 -11.06 18.31
C GLY A 34 -13.53 -9.78 17.69
N ARG A 35 -13.84 -8.78 18.53
CA ARG A 35 -14.37 -7.43 18.20
C ARG A 35 -13.33 -6.56 17.46
N TRP A 36 -12.66 -7.07 16.43
CA TRP A 36 -11.62 -6.36 15.67
C TRP A 36 -12.16 -5.15 14.90
N TRP A 37 -13.44 -5.20 14.51
CA TRP A 37 -14.16 -4.10 13.87
C TRP A 37 -14.53 -2.97 14.83
N LEU A 38 -14.38 -3.15 16.15
CA LEU A 38 -14.66 -2.11 17.14
C LEU A 38 -13.36 -1.38 17.47
N PRO A 39 -13.20 -0.14 16.97
CA PRO A 39 -11.97 0.61 17.18
C PRO A 39 -11.81 0.91 18.68
N LYS A 40 -10.65 0.54 19.22
CA LYS A 40 -10.17 1.15 20.46
C LYS A 40 -9.52 2.48 20.07
N VAL A 41 -10.14 3.60 20.45
CA VAL A 41 -9.55 4.93 20.22
C VAL A 41 -8.27 4.99 21.05
N GLY A 42 -7.13 4.85 20.37
CA GLY A 42 -5.80 4.90 20.97
C GLY A 42 -4.97 6.05 20.41
N GLU A 43 -3.76 6.20 20.93
CA GLU A 43 -2.77 7.14 20.41
C GLU A 43 -2.56 6.89 18.91
N GLY A 44 -2.63 7.95 18.10
CA GLY A 44 -2.46 7.87 16.63
C GLY A 44 -3.74 7.71 15.81
N ALA A 45 -4.92 7.50 16.42
CA ALA A 45 -6.19 7.39 15.69
C ALA A 45 -6.51 8.66 14.86
N ALA A 46 -6.24 9.84 15.40
CA ALA A 46 -6.45 11.11 14.69
C ALA A 46 -5.53 11.24 13.46
N VAL A 47 -4.24 10.90 13.61
CA VAL A 47 -3.27 10.95 12.51
C VAL A 47 -3.63 9.93 11.43
N SER A 48 -3.94 8.70 11.83
CA SER A 48 -4.40 7.64 10.91
C SER A 48 -5.63 8.10 10.11
N THR A 49 -6.62 8.67 10.81
CA THR A 49 -7.84 9.17 10.18
C THR A 49 -7.55 10.31 9.20
N ALA A 50 -6.71 11.27 9.58
CA ALA A 50 -6.33 12.38 8.72
C ALA A 50 -5.60 11.89 7.46
N VAL A 51 -4.64 10.97 7.61
CA VAL A 51 -3.90 10.39 6.48
C VAL A 51 -4.84 9.62 5.57
N THR A 52 -5.64 8.68 6.09
CA THR A 52 -6.58 7.89 5.28
C THR A 52 -7.61 8.75 4.57
N THR A 53 -8.18 9.73 5.27
CA THR A 53 -9.16 10.64 4.67
C THR A 53 -8.54 11.48 3.56
N THR A 54 -7.34 12.03 3.79
CA THR A 54 -6.65 12.85 2.79
C THR A 54 -6.26 12.02 1.57
N THR A 55 -5.70 10.83 1.76
CA THR A 55 -5.32 9.95 0.65
C THR A 55 -6.54 9.50 -0.16
N LEU A 56 -7.64 9.11 0.50
CA LEU A 56 -8.87 8.73 -0.19
C LEU A 56 -9.48 9.91 -0.95
N ALA A 57 -9.48 11.11 -0.38
CA ALA A 57 -9.93 12.31 -1.08
C ALA A 57 -9.07 12.63 -2.31
N LEU A 58 -7.74 12.46 -2.23
CA LEU A 58 -6.84 12.64 -3.37
C LEU A 58 -7.08 11.59 -4.46
N VAL A 59 -7.29 10.34 -4.08
CA VAL A 59 -7.63 9.25 -5.03
C VAL A 59 -8.97 9.54 -5.72
N ASP A 60 -10.00 9.95 -4.97
CA ASP A 60 -11.30 10.32 -5.54
C ASP A 60 -11.18 11.49 -6.51
N CYS A 61 -10.47 12.57 -6.12
CA CYS A 61 -10.23 13.70 -7.00
C CYS A 61 -9.48 13.32 -8.29
N ARG A 62 -8.54 12.36 -8.22
CA ARG A 62 -7.73 11.93 -9.36
C ARG A 62 -8.49 11.02 -10.32
N PHE A 63 -9.36 10.17 -9.79
CA PHE A 63 -10.11 9.17 -10.55
C PHE A 63 -11.60 9.48 -10.58
N ASP A 64 -11.99 10.76 -10.45
CA ASP A 64 -13.39 11.18 -10.40
C ASP A 64 -14.12 10.70 -11.67
N GLY A 65 -15.21 9.97 -11.46
CA GLY A 65 -15.99 9.34 -12.53
C GLY A 65 -15.33 8.15 -13.23
N ALA A 66 -14.10 7.77 -12.89
CA ALA A 66 -13.43 6.59 -13.45
C ALA A 66 -13.78 5.32 -12.66
N THR A 67 -14.11 4.25 -13.37
CA THR A 67 -14.46 2.95 -12.80
C THR A 67 -13.31 2.26 -12.05
N VAL A 68 -12.07 2.73 -12.25
CA VAL A 68 -10.85 2.26 -11.55
C VAL A 68 -10.66 2.88 -10.16
N GLY A 69 -11.40 3.94 -9.82
CA GLY A 69 -11.29 4.65 -8.53
C GLY A 69 -11.41 3.74 -7.28
N PRO A 70 -12.35 2.78 -7.23
CA PRO A 70 -12.44 1.82 -6.13
C PRO A 70 -11.18 0.96 -5.95
N VAL A 71 -10.48 0.61 -7.04
CA VAL A 71 -9.26 -0.19 -7.00
C VAL A 71 -8.15 0.56 -6.25
N TRP A 72 -7.94 1.83 -6.59
CA TRP A 72 -6.94 2.68 -5.94
C TRP A 72 -7.35 3.08 -4.51
N SER A 73 -8.64 3.15 -4.21
CA SER A 73 -9.14 3.39 -2.86
C SER A 73 -8.86 2.20 -1.95
N TRP A 74 -9.05 0.98 -2.45
CA TRP A 74 -8.68 -0.24 -1.75
C TRP A 74 -7.16 -0.28 -1.50
N PHE A 75 -6.36 0.01 -2.53
CA PHE A 75 -4.90 0.13 -2.41
C PHE A 75 -4.49 1.11 -1.31
N ALA A 76 -5.09 2.31 -1.28
CA ALA A 76 -4.80 3.34 -0.29
C ALA A 76 -5.12 2.87 1.13
N VAL A 77 -6.29 2.28 1.37
CA VAL A 77 -6.69 1.81 2.72
C VAL A 77 -5.78 0.70 3.21
N THR A 78 -5.56 -0.34 2.40
CA THR A 78 -4.68 -1.46 2.79
C THR A 78 -3.22 -1.04 2.87
N GLY A 79 -2.79 -0.11 2.00
CA GLY A 79 -1.44 0.44 2.00
C GLY A 79 -1.17 1.27 3.26
N ILE A 80 -2.10 2.12 3.69
CA ILE A 80 -1.93 2.88 4.94
C ILE A 80 -1.85 1.95 6.14
N LEU A 81 -2.68 0.90 6.19
CA LEU A 81 -2.60 -0.13 7.23
C LEU A 81 -1.22 -0.81 7.25
N LEU A 82 -0.74 -1.28 6.09
CA LEU A 82 0.57 -1.91 5.97
C LEU A 82 1.71 -0.96 6.33
N THR A 83 1.62 0.30 5.91
CA THR A 83 2.58 1.36 6.22
C THR A 83 2.69 1.56 7.73
N GLN A 84 1.57 1.66 8.44
CA GLN A 84 1.58 1.83 9.88
C GLN A 84 2.11 0.60 10.63
N ILE A 85 1.71 -0.60 10.20
CA ILE A 85 2.24 -1.84 10.78
C ILE A 85 3.75 -1.95 10.54
N ASP A 86 4.23 -1.62 9.35
CA ASP A 86 5.66 -1.69 9.02
C ASP A 86 6.49 -0.69 9.82
N LEU A 87 5.99 0.54 10.02
CA LEU A 87 6.67 1.55 10.85
C LEU A 87 6.81 1.15 12.33
N VAL A 88 5.86 0.36 12.85
CA VAL A 88 5.87 -0.03 14.27
C VAL A 88 6.55 -1.37 14.49
N CYS A 89 6.32 -2.34 13.58
CA CYS A 89 6.75 -3.72 13.76
C CYS A 89 7.94 -4.10 12.87
N HIS A 90 8.36 -3.25 11.92
CA HIS A 90 9.35 -3.58 10.88
C HIS A 90 9.07 -4.92 10.18
N ARG A 91 7.78 -5.24 10.02
CA ARG A 91 7.32 -6.53 9.51
C ARG A 91 5.98 -6.41 8.83
N LEU A 92 5.94 -6.75 7.55
CA LEU A 92 4.71 -6.79 6.77
C LEU A 92 3.94 -8.11 6.96
N PRO A 93 2.68 -8.10 7.43
CA PRO A 93 1.87 -9.30 7.53
C PRO A 93 1.45 -9.78 6.14
N ARG A 94 1.95 -10.96 5.74
CA ARG A 94 1.72 -11.52 4.40
C ARG A 94 0.24 -11.67 4.05
N PHE A 95 -0.62 -11.97 5.02
CA PHE A 95 -2.04 -12.11 4.78
C PHE A 95 -2.71 -10.76 4.42
N VAL A 96 -2.23 -9.62 4.95
CA VAL A 96 -2.75 -8.29 4.60
C VAL A 96 -2.32 -7.94 3.18
N VAL A 97 -1.08 -8.24 2.80
CA VAL A 97 -0.59 -8.06 1.43
C VAL A 97 -1.39 -8.96 0.46
N GLY A 98 -1.70 -10.19 0.86
CA GLY A 98 -2.57 -11.08 0.08
C GLY A 98 -3.99 -10.55 -0.06
N ALA A 99 -4.59 -10.02 1.01
CA ALA A 99 -5.91 -9.38 0.97
C ALA A 99 -5.92 -8.12 0.09
N MET A 100 -4.85 -7.34 0.15
CA MET A 100 -4.62 -6.20 -0.73
C MET A 100 -4.62 -6.65 -2.20
N PHE A 101 -3.84 -7.68 -2.57
CA PHE A 101 -3.83 -8.20 -3.93
C PHE A 101 -5.20 -8.77 -4.35
N ALA A 102 -5.82 -9.61 -3.51
CA ALA A 102 -7.09 -10.26 -3.83
C ALA A 102 -8.23 -9.25 -4.02
N GLY A 103 -8.36 -8.27 -3.12
CA GLY A 103 -9.37 -7.21 -3.26
C GLY A 103 -9.11 -6.33 -4.48
N GLY A 104 -7.86 -6.00 -4.76
CA GLY A 104 -7.46 -5.27 -5.97
C GLY A 104 -7.83 -6.03 -7.25
N LEU A 105 -7.55 -7.33 -7.28
CA LEU A 105 -7.85 -8.19 -8.42
C LEU A 105 -9.36 -8.29 -8.68
N LEU A 106 -10.16 -8.45 -7.62
CA LEU A 106 -11.63 -8.48 -7.75
C LEU A 106 -12.17 -7.15 -8.29
N LEU A 107 -11.71 -6.02 -7.75
CA LEU A 107 -12.15 -4.69 -8.18
C LEU A 107 -11.68 -4.36 -9.60
N ALA A 108 -10.44 -4.70 -9.95
CA ALA A 108 -9.90 -4.51 -11.30
C ALA A 108 -10.57 -5.45 -12.32
N GLY A 109 -10.94 -6.67 -11.92
CA GLY A 109 -11.74 -7.57 -12.74
C GLY A 109 -13.12 -6.99 -13.03
N ASN A 110 -13.77 -6.41 -12.02
CA ASN A 110 -15.03 -5.70 -12.22
C ASN A 110 -14.88 -4.46 -13.12
N ASP A 111 -13.82 -3.67 -12.95
CA ASP A 111 -13.49 -2.54 -13.84
C ASP A 111 -13.30 -2.99 -15.29
N ALA A 112 -12.52 -4.06 -15.52
CA ALA A 112 -12.30 -4.63 -16.85
C ALA A 112 -13.59 -5.11 -17.52
N LEU A 113 -14.52 -5.71 -16.76
CA LEU A 113 -15.83 -6.12 -17.25
C LEU A 113 -16.71 -4.91 -17.61
N LEU A 114 -16.68 -3.84 -16.81
CA LEU A 114 -17.45 -2.61 -17.08
C LEU A 114 -16.95 -1.85 -18.31
N ARG A 115 -15.63 -1.88 -18.56
CA ARG A 115 -14.97 -1.18 -19.66
C ARG A 115 -14.80 -2.02 -20.93
N ASP A 116 -15.11 -3.32 -20.86
CA ASP A 116 -14.83 -4.32 -21.90
C ASP A 116 -13.35 -4.31 -22.35
N ASP A 117 -12.44 -4.08 -21.39
CA ASP A 117 -11.00 -4.00 -21.64
C ASP A 117 -10.21 -5.00 -20.76
N PRO A 118 -10.15 -6.28 -21.16
CA PRO A 118 -9.38 -7.29 -20.44
C PRO A 118 -7.87 -7.06 -20.58
N ARG A 119 -7.41 -6.24 -21.54
CA ARG A 119 -5.99 -6.04 -21.81
C ARG A 119 -5.32 -5.33 -20.64
N THR A 120 -5.95 -4.31 -20.06
CA THR A 120 -5.42 -3.61 -18.87
C THR A 120 -5.20 -4.57 -17.70
N LEU A 121 -6.12 -5.51 -17.48
CA LEU A 121 -5.98 -6.50 -16.42
C LEU A 121 -4.83 -7.47 -16.67
N LEU A 122 -4.65 -7.91 -17.92
CA LEU A 122 -3.51 -8.75 -18.32
C LEU A 122 -2.18 -8.02 -18.18
N GLU A 123 -2.12 -6.74 -18.54
CA GLU A 123 -0.94 -5.90 -18.34
C GLU A 123 -0.60 -5.77 -16.85
N ALA A 124 -1.59 -5.48 -16.00
CA ALA A 124 -1.43 -5.44 -14.56
C ALA A 124 -0.92 -6.77 -13.96
N LEU A 125 -1.50 -7.90 -14.37
CA LEU A 125 -1.06 -9.23 -13.93
C LEU A 125 0.36 -9.56 -14.41
N SER A 126 0.70 -9.20 -15.65
CA SER A 126 2.04 -9.41 -16.19
C SER A 126 3.09 -8.55 -15.48
N ALA A 127 2.77 -7.30 -15.16
CA ALA A 127 3.62 -6.42 -14.36
C ALA A 127 3.85 -6.99 -12.97
N ALA A 128 2.78 -7.44 -12.30
CA ALA A 128 2.87 -8.09 -10.99
C ALA A 128 3.77 -9.34 -11.04
N ALA A 129 3.55 -10.22 -12.01
CA ALA A 129 4.30 -11.47 -12.13
C ALA A 129 5.78 -11.23 -12.43
N ILE A 130 6.09 -10.35 -13.38
CA ILE A 130 7.47 -10.03 -13.76
C ILE A 130 8.20 -9.39 -12.59
N VAL A 131 7.63 -8.33 -12.00
CA VAL A 131 8.31 -7.62 -10.90
C VAL A 131 8.43 -8.50 -9.66
N PHE A 132 7.39 -9.26 -9.29
CA PHE A 132 7.48 -10.21 -8.18
C PHE A 132 8.59 -11.23 -8.39
N THR A 133 8.65 -11.85 -9.57
CA THR A 133 9.66 -12.87 -9.88
C THR A 133 11.06 -12.26 -9.87
N SER A 134 11.25 -11.07 -10.46
CA SER A 134 12.52 -10.34 -10.41
C SER A 134 12.94 -9.99 -8.99
N ALA A 135 12.02 -9.47 -8.16
CA ALA A 135 12.28 -9.14 -6.77
C ALA A 135 12.59 -10.38 -5.92
N LEU A 136 11.90 -11.49 -6.18
CA LEU A 136 12.14 -12.78 -5.53
C LEU A 136 13.52 -13.33 -5.89
N LEU A 137 13.89 -13.33 -7.17
CA LEU A 137 15.22 -13.76 -7.61
C LEU A 137 16.32 -12.89 -7.02
N PHE A 138 16.12 -11.56 -7.01
CA PHE A 138 17.05 -10.63 -6.37
C PHE A 138 17.21 -10.93 -4.87
N ALA A 139 16.11 -11.16 -4.16
CA ALA A 139 16.14 -11.52 -2.74
C ALA A 139 16.86 -12.85 -2.53
N LEU A 140 16.64 -13.87 -3.37
CA LEU A 140 17.26 -15.18 -3.20
C LEU A 140 18.77 -15.20 -3.52
N ILE A 141 19.20 -14.44 -4.53
CA ILE A 141 20.56 -14.51 -5.07
C ILE A 141 21.48 -13.43 -4.47
N VAL A 142 20.98 -12.19 -4.40
CA VAL A 142 21.80 -11.01 -4.10
C VAL A 142 21.61 -10.55 -2.66
N ALA A 143 20.37 -10.51 -2.19
CA ALA A 143 20.03 -9.88 -0.92
C ALA A 143 19.08 -10.76 -0.08
N PRO A 144 19.55 -11.90 0.47
CA PRO A 144 18.74 -12.84 1.25
C PRO A 144 18.18 -12.27 2.56
N ARG A 145 18.62 -11.06 2.94
CA ARG A 145 18.08 -10.31 4.08
C ARG A 145 16.80 -9.52 3.75
N VAL A 146 16.42 -9.42 2.46
CA VAL A 146 15.17 -8.76 2.05
C VAL A 146 13.98 -9.55 2.60
N GLY A 147 13.04 -8.85 3.23
CA GLY A 147 11.86 -9.46 3.81
C GLY A 147 10.97 -10.07 2.74
N ALA A 148 10.54 -11.32 2.92
CA ALA A 148 9.55 -11.93 2.02
C ALA A 148 8.23 -11.14 1.93
N GLY A 149 7.89 -10.37 2.97
CA GLY A 149 6.75 -9.45 2.96
C GLY A 149 6.96 -8.28 1.98
N ASP A 150 8.18 -7.74 1.91
CA ASP A 150 8.53 -6.66 0.99
C ASP A 150 8.46 -7.13 -0.47
N VAL A 151 8.97 -8.33 -0.76
CA VAL A 151 8.90 -8.93 -2.11
C VAL A 151 7.45 -9.07 -2.56
N LEU A 152 6.58 -9.57 -1.67
CA LEU A 152 5.14 -9.67 -1.95
C LEU A 152 4.49 -8.29 -2.13
N LEU A 153 4.87 -7.31 -1.32
CA LEU A 153 4.33 -5.95 -1.40
C LEU A 153 4.76 -5.27 -2.69
N VAL A 154 6.01 -5.40 -3.12
CA VAL A 154 6.50 -4.85 -4.40
C VAL A 154 5.73 -5.48 -5.56
N GLY A 155 5.60 -6.80 -5.60
CA GLY A 155 4.82 -7.48 -6.64
C GLY A 155 3.34 -7.07 -6.65
N THR A 156 2.73 -6.99 -5.46
CA THR A 156 1.35 -6.52 -5.31
C THR A 156 1.20 -5.07 -5.75
N THR A 157 2.15 -4.21 -5.44
CA THR A 157 2.11 -2.79 -5.83
C THR A 157 2.27 -2.62 -7.34
N SER A 158 3.10 -3.44 -7.98
CA SER A 158 3.25 -3.47 -9.44
C SER A 158 1.98 -3.91 -10.17
N PHE A 159 1.13 -4.73 -9.56
CA PHE A 159 -0.21 -5.01 -10.10
C PHE A 159 -1.02 -3.72 -10.26
N TYR A 160 -1.12 -2.90 -9.20
CA TYR A 160 -1.86 -1.65 -9.25
C TYR A 160 -1.25 -0.66 -10.23
N LEU A 161 0.08 -0.51 -10.24
CA LEU A 161 0.77 0.36 -11.18
C LEU A 161 0.59 -0.10 -12.63
N GLY A 162 0.55 -1.41 -12.86
CA GLY A 162 0.35 -1.97 -14.20
C GLY A 162 -1.02 -1.68 -14.80
N LEU A 163 -2.03 -1.33 -13.98
CA LEU A 163 -3.31 -0.81 -14.49
C LEU A 163 -3.16 0.53 -15.22
N ASN A 164 -2.10 1.29 -14.90
CA ASN A 164 -1.73 2.54 -15.58
C ASN A 164 -0.62 2.33 -16.63
N GLY A 165 -0.22 1.09 -16.90
CA GLY A 165 0.80 0.72 -17.88
C GLY A 165 2.24 0.64 -17.33
N TRP A 166 3.15 0.20 -18.21
CA TRP A 166 4.54 -0.10 -17.85
C TRP A 166 5.39 1.10 -17.43
N SER A 167 5.09 2.30 -17.95
CA SER A 167 5.75 3.54 -17.53
C SER A 167 5.48 3.81 -16.05
N ALA A 168 4.24 3.64 -15.60
CA ALA A 168 3.85 3.80 -14.20
C ALA A 168 4.53 2.75 -13.31
N VAL A 169 4.68 1.51 -13.77
CA VAL A 169 5.43 0.46 -13.06
C VAL A 169 6.89 0.88 -12.85
N ALA A 170 7.57 1.31 -13.92
CA ALA A 170 8.97 1.72 -13.85
C ALA A 170 9.15 2.94 -12.94
N LEU A 171 8.34 3.98 -13.13
CA LEU A 171 8.38 5.19 -12.30
C LEU A 171 8.07 4.89 -10.84
N GLY A 172 7.07 4.04 -10.57
CA GLY A 172 6.66 3.70 -9.21
C GLY A 172 7.76 2.94 -8.47
N LEU A 173 8.44 2.01 -9.14
CA LEU A 173 9.59 1.29 -8.57
C LEU A 173 10.77 2.22 -8.29
N VAL A 174 11.11 3.10 -9.23
CA VAL A 174 12.17 4.09 -9.05
C VAL A 174 11.85 5.03 -7.90
N LEU A 175 10.62 5.56 -7.85
CA LEU A 175 10.20 6.49 -6.81
C LEU A 175 10.16 5.81 -5.44
N SER A 176 9.74 4.55 -5.38
CA SER A 176 9.82 3.73 -4.16
C SER A 176 11.26 3.60 -3.67
N LEU A 177 12.21 3.34 -4.56
CA LEU A 177 13.63 3.25 -4.21
C LEU A 177 14.20 4.60 -3.74
N VAL A 178 13.85 5.69 -4.43
CA VAL A 178 14.28 7.05 -4.06
C VAL A 178 13.73 7.43 -2.69
N LEU A 179 12.45 7.15 -2.41
CA LEU A 179 11.84 7.41 -1.10
C LEU A 179 12.48 6.55 -0.01
N ALA A 180 12.77 5.28 -0.28
CA ALA A 180 13.46 4.39 0.67
C ALA A 180 14.86 4.91 1.00
N ALA A 181 15.63 5.31 -0.03
CA ALA A 181 16.96 5.88 0.14
C ALA A 181 16.93 7.21 0.89
N ALA A 182 15.98 8.09 0.58
CA ALA A 182 15.80 9.37 1.27
C ALA A 182 15.43 9.17 2.76
N ALA A 183 14.50 8.25 3.05
CA ALA A 183 14.13 7.91 4.42
C ALA A 183 15.31 7.33 5.21
N ALA A 184 16.05 6.39 4.61
CA ALA A 184 17.26 5.82 5.20
C ALA A 184 18.31 6.91 5.49
N ALA A 185 18.59 7.79 4.52
CA ALA A 185 19.55 8.88 4.66
C ALA A 185 19.15 9.86 5.77
N LEU A 186 17.86 10.21 5.86
CA LEU A 186 17.34 11.09 6.91
C LEU A 186 17.48 10.47 8.30
N LEU A 187 17.16 9.17 8.44
CA LEU A 187 17.28 8.45 9.71
C LEU A 187 18.74 8.34 10.18
N VAL A 188 19.67 8.12 9.25
CA VAL A 188 21.12 8.15 9.53
C VAL A 188 21.58 9.55 9.92
N LEU A 189 21.13 10.60 9.21
CA LEU A 189 21.49 11.98 9.48
C LEU A 189 21.03 12.44 10.88
N VAL A 190 19.81 12.05 11.28
CA VAL A 190 19.25 12.34 12.61
C VAL A 190 19.78 11.36 13.67
N ARG A 191 20.72 10.47 13.31
CA ARG A 191 21.35 9.47 14.19
C ARG A 191 20.36 8.55 14.90
N ARG A 192 19.25 8.23 14.23
CA ARG A 192 18.21 7.33 14.73
C ARG A 192 18.47 5.86 14.39
N VAL A 193 19.28 5.62 13.36
CA VAL A 193 19.53 4.29 12.78
C VAL A 193 21.02 4.19 12.42
N GLY A 194 21.64 3.07 12.75
CA GLY A 194 23.03 2.73 12.44
C GLY A 194 23.18 1.79 11.23
N PRO A 195 24.42 1.49 10.81
CA PRO A 195 24.68 0.54 9.74
C PRO A 195 24.17 -0.87 10.11
N GLY A 196 23.16 -1.34 9.37
CA GLY A 196 22.60 -2.70 9.54
C GLY A 196 21.31 -2.79 10.34
N ASP A 197 20.82 -1.68 10.89
CA ASP A 197 19.50 -1.61 11.52
C ASP A 197 18.38 -1.83 10.48
N PRO A 198 17.28 -2.50 10.86
CA PRO A 198 16.16 -2.74 9.95
C PRO A 198 15.44 -1.43 9.60
N ILE A 199 15.19 -1.21 8.32
CA ILE A 199 14.46 -0.05 7.80
C ILE A 199 13.13 -0.52 7.24
N ALA A 200 12.05 0.16 7.64
CA ALA A 200 10.70 -0.07 7.11
C ALA A 200 10.64 0.35 5.64
N LEU A 201 10.50 -0.63 4.73
CA LEU A 201 10.47 -0.40 3.28
C LEU A 201 9.05 -0.17 2.75
N GLY A 202 8.05 -0.74 3.43
CA GLY A 202 6.65 -0.67 3.04
C GLY A 202 6.13 0.75 2.79
N PRO A 203 6.41 1.74 3.67
CA PRO A 203 5.98 3.13 3.47
C PRO A 203 6.51 3.72 2.16
N ALA A 204 7.76 3.42 1.79
CA ALA A 204 8.37 3.93 0.57
C ALA A 204 7.76 3.30 -0.68
N ILE A 205 7.50 1.99 -0.66
CA ILE A 205 6.85 1.27 -1.77
C ILE A 205 5.44 1.81 -2.04
N ILE A 206 4.64 1.93 -0.99
CA ILE A 206 3.25 2.40 -1.10
C ILE A 206 3.21 3.89 -1.46
N GLY A 207 4.08 4.71 -0.85
CA GLY A 207 4.20 6.13 -1.15
C GLY A 207 4.61 6.39 -2.60
N GLY A 208 5.59 5.64 -3.12
CA GLY A 208 6.03 5.74 -4.51
C GLY A 208 4.90 5.43 -5.50
N ALA A 209 4.11 4.41 -5.21
CA ALA A 209 2.98 4.06 -6.06
C ALA A 209 1.83 5.07 -6.00
N LEU A 210 1.49 5.59 -4.81
CA LEU A 210 0.46 6.63 -4.67
C LEU A 210 0.87 7.93 -5.37
N LEU A 211 2.16 8.31 -5.30
CA LEU A 211 2.66 9.49 -6.01
C LEU A 211 2.53 9.30 -7.52
N VAL A 212 2.93 8.15 -8.06
CA VAL A 212 2.75 7.87 -9.50
C VAL A 212 1.28 7.79 -9.89
N ALA A 213 0.39 7.28 -9.03
CA ALA A 213 -1.04 7.32 -9.32
C ALA A 213 -1.61 8.74 -9.32
N ALA A 214 -1.06 9.64 -8.49
CA ALA A 214 -1.49 11.03 -8.40
C ALA A 214 -1.09 11.87 -9.62
N PHE A 215 0.02 11.54 -10.29
CA PHE A 215 0.51 12.26 -11.47
C PHE A 215 0.26 11.47 -12.76
N PRO A 216 -0.26 12.09 -13.84
CA PRO A 216 -0.54 11.42 -15.12
C PRO A 216 0.73 11.03 -15.89
#